data_AF-A0A7J9DJC0-F1
#
_entry.id   AF-A0A7J9DJC0-F1
#
_cell.length_a   1.000
_cell.length_b   1.000
_cell.length_c   1.000
_cell.angle_alpha   90.00
_cell.angle_beta   90.00
_cell.angle_gamma   90.00
#
_symmetry.space_group_name_H-M   'P 1'
#
loop_
_entity.id
_entity.type
_entity.pdbx_description
1 polymer ?
#
loop_
_entity_poly.entity_id
_entity_poly.type
_entity_poly.pdbx_seq_one_letter_code
_entity_poly.pdbx_strand_id
1 'polypeptide(L)' 'MKGVTSFNIDFEAKKVTIVGEVTPLQVLASVSKVKSAQFWTSDISAAPTTKS' A
#
# COMPACT_ATOMS: atom_id res chain seq x y z
N MET A 1 -12.09 8.68 5.19
CA MET A 1 -10.81 8.97 4.50
C MET A 1 -11.10 9.94 3.37
N LYS A 2 -10.65 11.19 3.46
CA LYS A 2 -10.83 12.19 2.39
C LYS A 2 -9.81 11.90 1.27
N GLY A 3 -10.21 12.09 0.02
CA GLY A 3 -9.32 11.99 -1.15
C GLY A 3 -9.15 10.59 -1.75
N VAL A 4 -9.74 9.54 -1.15
CA VAL A 4 -9.81 8.21 -1.77
C VAL A 4 -10.75 8.27 -2.96
N THR A 5 -10.26 7.85 -4.13
CA THR A 5 -11.03 7.76 -5.37
C THR A 5 -11.43 6.33 -5.70
N SER A 6 -10.65 5.33 -5.27
CA SER A 6 -11.00 3.91 -5.41
C SER A 6 -10.26 3.04 -4.40
N PHE A 7 -10.80 1.85 -4.13
CA PHE A 7 -10.12 0.82 -3.37
C PHE A 7 -10.35 -0.54 -4.00
N ASN A 8 -9.34 -1.41 -3.90
CA ASN A 8 -9.43 -2.81 -4.31
C ASN A 8 -9.00 -3.70 -3.15
N ILE A 9 -9.77 -4.74 -2.89
CA ILE A 9 -9.47 -5.74 -1.85
C ILE A 9 -9.18 -7.06 -2.56
N ASP A 10 -7.96 -7.52 -2.38
CA ASP A 10 -7.55 -8.87 -2.76
C ASP A 10 -7.61 -9.74 -1.50
N PHE A 11 -8.62 -10.60 -1.44
CA PHE A 11 -8.84 -11.46 -0.28
C PHE A 11 -7.86 -12.63 -0.20
N GLU A 12 -7.42 -13.16 -1.35
CA GLU A 12 -6.43 -14.25 -1.39
C GLU A 12 -5.08 -13.75 -0.87
N ALA A 13 -4.63 -12.58 -1.36
CA ALA A 13 -3.42 -11.95 -0.89
C ALA A 13 -3.59 -11.24 0.46
N LYS A 14 -4.81 -11.05 0.96
CA LYS A 14 -5.11 -10.20 2.14
C LYS A 14 -4.56 -8.78 1.98
N LYS A 15 -4.66 -8.23 0.76
CA LYS A 15 -4.10 -6.93 0.38
C LYS A 15 -5.21 -5.93 0.11
N VAL A 16 -5.02 -4.71 0.57
CA VAL A 16 -5.89 -3.58 0.21
C VAL A 16 -5.07 -2.57 -0.57
N THR A 17 -5.54 -2.23 -1.77
CA THR A 17 -4.98 -1.18 -2.62
C THR A 17 -5.89 0.03 -2.55
N ILE A 18 -5.35 1.20 -2.28
CA ILE A 18 -6.10 2.44 -2.12
C ILE A 18 -5.55 3.43 -3.13
N VAL A 19 -6.44 4.00 -3.94
CA VAL A 19 -6.11 4.98 -4.97
C VAL A 19 -6.79 6.29 -4.61
N GLY A 20 -6.07 7.40 -4.76
CA GLY A 20 -6.57 8.74 -4.50
C GLY A 20 -5.51 9.69 -3.95
N GLU A 21 -5.92 10.93 -3.71
CA GLU A 21 -5.11 11.93 -3.02
C GLU A 21 -5.16 11.67 -1.51
N VAL A 22 -4.30 10.76 -1.03
CA VAL A 22 -4.28 10.35 0.38
C VAL A 22 -2.89 10.47 0.95
N THR A 23 -2.80 10.67 2.27
CA THR A 23 -1.54 10.51 3.00
C THR A 23 -1.37 9.04 3.41
N PRO A 24 -0.44 8.26 2.82
CA PRO A 24 -0.35 6.82 3.05
C PRO A 24 -0.15 6.45 4.54
N LEU A 25 0.56 7.29 5.29
CA LEU A 25 0.76 7.09 6.73
C LEU A 25 -0.54 7.22 7.54
N GLN A 26 -1.41 8.16 7.19
CA GLN A 26 -2.72 8.31 7.86
C GLN A 26 -3.65 7.15 7.54
N VAL A 27 -3.57 6.65 6.31
CA VAL A 27 -4.29 5.45 5.87
C VAL A 27 -3.81 4.24 6.66
N LEU A 28 -2.50 4.01 6.73
CA LEU A 28 -1.90 2.93 7.50
C LEU A 28 -2.31 2.99 8.98
N ALA A 29 -2.24 4.17 9.60
CA ALA A 29 -2.64 4.38 10.99
C ALA A 29 -4.13 4.09 11.21
N SER A 30 -5.00 4.43 10.25
CA SER A 30 -6.44 4.18 10.34
C SER A 30 -6.76 2.70 10.20
N VAL A 31 -6.12 1.98 9.27
CA VAL A 31 -6.31 0.53 9.08
C VAL A 31 -5.74 -0.24 10.27
N SER A 32 -4.59 0.19 10.80
CA SER A 32 -3.91 -0.44 11.94
C SER A 32 -4.71 -0.41 13.25
N LYS A 33 -5.71 0.48 13.37
CA LYS A 33 -6.63 0.51 14.53
C LYS A 33 -7.50 -0.74 14.64
N VAL A 34 -7.79 -1.38 13.51
CA VAL A 34 -8.70 -2.54 13.44
C VAL A 34 -7.89 -3.83 13.33
N LYS A 35 -6.78 -3.80 12.58
CA LYS A 35 -5.92 -4.96 12.34
C LYS A 35 -4.52 -4.46 12.01
N SER A 36 -3.48 -5.05 12.58
CA SER A 36 -2.09 -4.73 12.21
C SER A 36 -1.92 -4.78 10.70
N ALA A 37 -1.52 -3.66 10.13
CA ALA A 37 -1.30 -3.49 8.71
C ALA A 37 0.12 -2.96 8.48
N GLN A 38 0.63 -3.23 7.29
CA GLN A 38 1.94 -2.77 6.83
C GLN A 38 1.84 -2.45 5.35
N PHE A 39 2.74 -1.62 4.85
CA PHE A 39 2.84 -1.42 3.41
C PHE A 39 3.24 -2.72 2.73
N TRP A 40 2.72 -2.92 1.52
CA TRP A 40 3.18 -4.02 0.69
C TRP A 40 4.62 -3.73 0.27
N THR A 41 5.56 -4.58 0.68
CA THR A 41 6.88 -4.61 0.06
C THR A 41 6.71 -5.19 -1.32
N SER A 42 6.52 -4.33 -2.31
CA SER A 42 6.79 -4.74 -3.68
C SER A 42 8.25 -5.20 -3.71
N ASP A 43 8.52 -6.42 -4.16
CA ASP A 43 9.86 -6.79 -4.62
C ASP A 43 10.26 -5.79 -5.70
N ILE A 44 10.87 -4.67 -5.30
CA ILE A 44 11.85 -4.00 -6.13
C ILE A 44 13.01 -5.00 -6.11
N SER A 45 12.90 -6.05 -6.93
CA SER A 45 14.03 -6.87 -7.30
C SER A 45 15.06 -5.89 -7.81
N ALA A 46 16.06 -5.66 -6.96
CA ALA A 46 17.17 -4.80 -7.23
C ALA A 46 17.84 -5.29 -8.52
N ALA A 47 17.65 -4.56 -9.61
CA ALA A 47 18.57 -4.62 -10.72
C ALA A 47 19.52 -3.42 -10.58
N PRO A 48 20.74 -3.61 -10.03
CA PRO A 48 21.81 -2.68 -10.29
C PRO A 48 22.33 -2.99 -11.70
N THR A 49 21.78 -2.36 -12.74
CA THR A 49 22.47 -2.34 -14.03
C THR A 49 23.49 -1.22 -14.02
N THR A 50 24.65 -1.58 -13.48
CA THR A 50 25.94 -0.91 -13.69
C THR A 50 26.12 -0.62 -15.17
N LYS A 51 26.44 0.64 -15.45
CA LYS A 51 26.92 1.14 -16.74
C LYS A 51 28.39 0.68 -16.89
N SER A 52 28.68 -0.22 -17.82
CA SER A 52 30.01 -0.46 -18.41
C SER A 52 29.85 -1.08 -19.79
#